data_AF-A0AAX2IS15-F1
#
_entry.id   AF-A0AAX2IS15-F1
#
_cell.length_a   1.000
_cell.length_b   1.000
_cell.length_c   1.000
_cell.angle_alpha   90.00
_cell.angle_beta   90.00
_cell.angle_gamma   90.00
#
_symmetry.space_group_name_H-M   'P 1'
#
loop_
_entity.id
_entity.type
_entity.pdbx_description
1 polymer ?
#
loop_
_entity_poly.entity_id
_entity_poly.type
_entity_poly.pdbx_seq_one_letter_code
_entity_poly.pdbx_strand_id
1 'polypeptide(L)'
;MDYDNISVTENTRAAYPIDFIDNAVHPSIGKTPNNIFFLTCDAFGVLPPISKLSVGQAMYHFISGYTAKVAGTEAGITEPQTTFSACFGKPFLPLHPTQYADLLGKKLKENNIKVWLINTGWSGGTYGKGERIKLAFTRSMISAVLENKFENVDFVRDAVFGLQMPVECEGVPSEILNPKNTWDDQSAYDEKALHLAEQFVQNFKSFEPFADEEILNGGPIIQNKIK
;
A
#
# COMPACT_ATOMS: atom_id res chain seq x y z
N MET A 1 1.00 24.12 23.17
CA MET A 1 1.70 23.81 21.92
C MET A 1 0.77 24.16 20.79
N ASP A 2 1.32 24.71 19.71
CA ASP A 2 0.59 24.89 18.45
C ASP A 2 1.04 23.75 17.52
N TYR A 3 0.16 22.78 17.26
CA TYR A 3 0.46 21.62 16.42
C TYR A 3 0.43 21.94 14.92
N ASP A 4 -0.11 23.11 14.54
CA ASP A 4 -0.19 23.56 13.15
C ASP A 4 1.04 24.41 12.76
N ASN A 5 1.90 24.77 13.73
CA ASN A 5 3.08 25.57 13.47
C ASN A 5 4.22 24.74 12.84
N ILE A 6 4.44 24.98 11.54
CA ILE A 6 5.49 24.35 10.72
C ILE A 6 6.67 25.28 10.42
N SER A 7 6.80 26.43 11.10
CA SER A 7 7.80 27.47 10.75
C SER A 7 9.26 27.00 10.85
N VAL A 8 9.53 25.97 11.65
CA VAL A 8 10.84 25.34 11.78
C VAL A 8 10.96 24.13 10.85
N THR A 9 9.94 23.26 10.87
CA THR A 9 9.89 22.05 10.06
C THR A 9 8.46 21.48 10.02
N GLU A 10 8.08 20.85 8.91
CA GLU A 10 6.85 20.05 8.80
C GLU A 10 6.96 18.69 9.53
N ASN A 11 8.18 18.24 9.85
CA ASN A 11 8.45 16.96 10.51
C ASN A 11 8.52 17.12 12.04
N THR A 12 7.47 17.70 12.65
CA THR A 12 7.38 17.80 14.12
C THR A 12 7.28 16.41 14.75
N ARG A 13 7.88 16.23 15.94
CA ARG A 13 7.98 14.93 16.63
C ARG A 13 7.71 15.06 18.12
N ALA A 14 7.08 14.03 18.68
CA ALA A 14 6.95 13.82 20.12
C ALA A 14 7.46 12.41 20.45
N ALA A 15 8.25 12.28 21.52
CA ALA A 15 8.74 11.02 22.04
C ALA A 15 8.29 10.88 23.50
N TYR A 16 7.71 9.74 23.86
CA TYR A 16 7.17 9.47 25.19
C TYR A 16 7.29 7.97 25.51
N PRO A 17 7.35 7.59 26.81
CA PRO A 17 7.31 6.19 27.22
C PRO A 17 6.03 5.49 26.76
N ILE A 18 6.11 4.21 26.42
CA ILE A 18 4.95 3.43 25.98
C ILE A 18 3.81 3.42 27.02
N ASP A 19 4.13 3.53 28.30
CA ASP A 19 3.18 3.57 29.43
C ASP A 19 2.25 4.81 29.40
N PHE A 20 2.49 5.78 28.50
CA PHE A 20 1.60 6.93 28.30
C PHE A 20 0.37 6.59 27.44
N ILE A 21 0.29 5.35 26.93
CA ILE A 21 -0.85 4.84 26.16
C ILE A 21 -1.58 3.79 27.00
N ASP A 22 -2.77 4.14 27.52
CA ASP A 22 -3.54 3.31 28.48
C ASP A 22 -3.77 1.85 28.02
N ASN A 23 -3.97 1.65 26.71
CA ASN A 23 -4.23 0.34 26.11
C ASN A 23 -2.97 -0.33 25.53
N ALA A 24 -1.77 0.10 25.93
CA ALA A 24 -0.53 -0.57 25.53
C ALA A 24 -0.37 -1.94 26.21
N VAL A 25 0.25 -2.87 25.50
CA VAL A 25 0.52 -4.23 26.02
C VAL A 25 1.89 -4.28 26.69
N HIS A 26 1.92 -4.83 27.91
CA HIS A 26 3.13 -5.03 28.71
C HIS A 26 3.26 -6.50 29.18
N PRO A 27 4.37 -7.20 28.85
CA PRO A 27 5.46 -6.77 27.96
C PRO A 27 4.98 -6.64 26.51
N SER A 28 5.65 -5.82 25.69
CA SER A 28 5.29 -5.53 24.29
C SER A 28 5.56 -6.71 23.33
N ILE A 29 4.93 -7.85 23.61
CA ILE A 29 5.07 -9.12 22.92
C ILE A 29 3.67 -9.58 22.51
N GLY A 30 3.46 -9.70 21.20
CA GLY A 30 2.22 -10.23 20.63
C GLY A 30 2.32 -11.71 20.29
N LYS A 31 1.18 -12.30 19.90
CA LYS A 31 1.14 -13.60 19.23
C LYS A 31 1.55 -13.46 17.76
N THR A 32 1.67 -14.58 17.06
CA THR A 32 1.76 -14.59 15.60
C THR A 32 0.60 -13.78 14.99
N PRO A 33 0.86 -12.85 14.06
CA PRO A 33 -0.20 -12.01 13.49
C PRO A 33 -1.12 -12.83 12.59
N ASN A 34 -2.43 -12.57 12.68
CA ASN A 34 -3.41 -13.12 11.73
C ASN A 34 -3.46 -12.28 10.43
N ASN A 35 -3.14 -10.99 10.53
CA ASN A 35 -3.19 -10.03 9.44
C ASN A 35 -1.93 -9.17 9.41
N ILE A 36 -1.41 -8.86 8.23
CA ILE A 36 -0.36 -7.86 7.99
C ILE A 36 -0.92 -6.80 7.05
N PHE A 37 -0.67 -5.53 7.36
CA PHE A 37 -1.09 -4.40 6.54
C PHE A 37 0.13 -3.65 6.02
N PHE A 38 0.26 -3.55 4.70
CA PHE A 38 1.19 -2.64 4.05
C PHE A 38 0.47 -1.33 3.78
N LEU A 39 1.02 -0.24 4.30
CA LEU A 39 0.49 1.09 4.06
C LEU A 39 1.27 1.72 2.91
N THR A 40 0.55 2.21 1.91
CA THR A 40 1.11 3.01 0.84
C THR A 40 0.36 4.34 0.77
N CYS A 41 1.06 5.42 0.47
CA CYS A 41 0.46 6.71 0.22
C CYS A 41 0.52 6.97 -1.28
N ASP A 42 -0.43 6.44 -2.04
CA ASP A 42 -0.44 6.59 -3.50
C ASP A 42 -1.03 7.96 -3.89
N ALA A 43 -0.16 8.90 -4.27
CA ALA A 43 -0.58 10.23 -4.74
C ALA A 43 -0.99 10.25 -6.23
N PHE A 44 -0.90 9.12 -6.94
CA PHE A 44 -1.42 9.00 -8.30
C PHE A 44 -2.90 8.61 -8.33
N GLY A 45 -3.47 8.10 -7.24
CA GLY A 45 -4.88 7.74 -7.15
C GLY A 45 -5.26 6.49 -7.95
N VAL A 46 -4.31 5.57 -8.11
CA VAL A 46 -4.42 4.36 -8.93
C VAL A 46 -4.69 3.14 -8.06
N LEU A 47 -4.00 3.00 -6.94
CA LEU A 47 -4.10 1.79 -6.12
C LEU A 47 -5.44 1.73 -5.38
N PRO A 48 -6.08 0.54 -5.30
CA PRO A 48 -7.32 0.39 -4.56
C PRO A 48 -7.17 0.78 -3.08
N PRO A 49 -8.23 1.30 -2.43
CA PRO A 49 -8.17 1.65 -1.01
C PRO A 49 -7.76 0.49 -0.09
N ILE A 50 -8.18 -0.72 -0.46
CA ILE A 50 -7.79 -1.97 0.19
C ILE A 50 -7.71 -3.09 -0.84
N SER A 51 -6.65 -3.90 -0.74
CA SER A 51 -6.47 -5.09 -1.55
C SER A 51 -5.97 -6.25 -0.70
N LYS A 52 -6.53 -7.45 -0.92
CA LYS A 52 -5.98 -8.70 -0.39
C LYS A 52 -4.86 -9.17 -1.32
N LEU A 53 -3.70 -9.49 -0.75
CA LEU A 53 -2.53 -9.93 -1.50
C LEU A 53 -2.39 -11.45 -1.46
N SER A 54 -2.00 -12.04 -2.58
CA SER A 54 -1.37 -13.38 -2.57
C SER A 54 0.00 -13.33 -1.89
N VAL A 55 0.59 -14.49 -1.59
CA VAL A 55 1.93 -14.54 -0.97
C VAL A 55 2.98 -13.93 -1.91
N GLY A 56 2.93 -14.24 -3.21
CA GLY A 56 3.78 -13.62 -4.23
C GLY A 56 3.63 -12.10 -4.31
N GLN A 57 2.38 -11.60 -4.36
CA GLN A 57 2.10 -10.16 -4.32
C GLN A 57 2.61 -9.52 -3.03
N ALA A 58 2.44 -10.16 -1.88
CA ALA A 58 2.94 -9.66 -0.60
C ALA A 58 4.47 -9.51 -0.62
N MET A 59 5.20 -10.51 -1.11
CA MET A 59 6.66 -10.42 -1.23
C MET A 59 7.09 -9.36 -2.25
N TYR A 60 6.43 -9.29 -3.41
CA TYR A 60 6.71 -8.29 -4.44
C TYR A 60 6.51 -6.87 -3.90
N HIS A 61 5.33 -6.56 -3.36
CA HIS A 61 5.03 -5.24 -2.80
C HIS A 61 5.90 -4.90 -1.58
N PHE A 62 6.31 -5.89 -0.79
CA PHE A 62 7.26 -5.69 0.30
C PHE A 62 8.65 -5.29 -0.21
N ILE A 63 9.18 -5.96 -1.24
CA ILE A 63 10.45 -5.58 -1.89
C ILE A 63 10.33 -4.22 -2.57
N SER A 64 9.21 -3.93 -3.24
CA SER A 64 9.00 -2.63 -3.87
C SER A 64 8.96 -1.51 -2.84
N GLY A 65 8.21 -1.71 -1.74
CA GLY A 65 8.05 -0.71 -0.68
C GLY A 65 7.59 0.65 -1.22
N TYR A 66 6.57 0.62 -2.07
CA TYR A 66 6.07 1.78 -2.79
C TYR A 66 5.32 2.76 -1.88
N THR A 67 5.65 4.04 -2.02
CA THR A 67 4.88 5.19 -1.55
C THR A 67 5.09 6.35 -2.52
N ALA A 68 4.21 7.33 -2.56
CA ALA A 68 4.47 8.56 -3.29
C ALA A 68 4.99 9.66 -2.36
N LYS A 69 5.87 10.52 -2.89
CA LYS A 69 6.14 11.83 -2.33
C LYS A 69 5.10 12.81 -2.82
N VAL A 70 4.50 13.55 -1.91
CA VAL A 70 3.42 14.49 -2.19
C VAL A 70 4.02 15.86 -2.50
N ALA A 71 3.43 16.58 -3.45
CA ALA A 71 3.85 17.94 -3.76
C ALA A 71 3.60 18.86 -2.55
N GLY A 72 4.60 19.68 -2.21
CA GLY A 72 4.52 20.61 -1.08
C GLY A 72 5.00 20.07 0.27
N THR A 73 5.21 18.75 0.44
CA THR A 73 5.76 18.19 1.70
C THR A 73 7.29 18.03 1.70
N GLU A 74 7.92 18.24 0.54
CA GLU A 74 9.39 18.26 0.39
C GLU A 74 9.79 19.43 -0.54
N ALA A 75 10.90 20.09 -0.21
CA ALA A 75 11.40 21.22 -0.98
C ALA A 75 11.71 20.80 -2.43
N GLY A 76 11.06 21.47 -3.39
CA GLY A 76 11.27 21.25 -4.83
C GLY A 76 10.35 20.21 -5.48
N ILE A 77 9.41 19.61 -4.76
CA ILE A 77 8.44 18.68 -5.34
C ILE A 77 7.14 19.40 -5.67
N THR A 78 6.86 19.57 -6.97
CA THR A 78 5.66 20.22 -7.50
C THR A 78 4.61 19.24 -8.01
N GLU A 79 5.00 17.99 -8.29
CA GLU A 79 4.13 16.91 -8.78
C GLU A 79 4.41 15.62 -8.00
N PRO A 80 3.42 14.71 -7.86
CA PRO A 80 3.63 13.39 -7.27
C PRO A 80 4.81 12.64 -7.88
N GLN A 81 5.72 12.15 -7.04
CA GLN A 81 6.84 11.31 -7.47
C GLN A 81 6.78 9.95 -6.79
N THR A 82 6.96 8.88 -7.57
CA THR A 82 7.07 7.53 -7.02
C THR A 82 8.33 7.42 -6.16
N THR A 83 8.22 6.84 -4.98
CA THR A 83 9.34 6.49 -4.10
C THR A 83 9.25 5.01 -3.74
N PHE A 84 10.34 4.30 -3.97
CA PHE A 84 10.46 2.88 -3.64
C PHE A 84 11.50 2.71 -2.53
N SER A 85 11.03 2.31 -1.35
CA SER A 85 11.87 2.04 -0.19
C SER A 85 11.74 0.58 0.18
N ALA A 86 12.62 -0.25 -0.36
CA ALA A 86 12.57 -1.70 -0.17
C ALA A 86 12.33 -2.12 1.29
N CYS A 87 11.46 -3.11 1.48
CA CYS A 87 10.97 -3.59 2.77
C CYS A 87 10.33 -2.50 3.65
N PHE A 88 9.86 -1.41 3.03
CA PHE A 88 9.39 -0.18 3.68
C PHE A 88 10.44 0.48 4.61
N GLY A 89 11.72 0.17 4.42
CA GLY A 89 12.78 0.51 5.38
C GLY A 89 14.19 0.46 4.82
N LYS A 90 14.37 0.70 3.52
CA LYS A 90 15.65 0.56 2.80
C LYS A 90 16.88 1.14 3.53
N PRO A 91 16.83 2.34 4.16
CA PRO A 91 18.00 2.89 4.85
C PRO A 91 18.51 2.07 6.04
N PHE A 92 17.72 1.11 6.53
CA PHE A 92 18.01 0.33 7.75
C PHE A 92 18.32 -1.15 7.47
N LEU A 93 18.40 -1.56 6.20
CA LEU A 93 18.59 -2.96 5.83
C LEU A 93 20.09 -3.30 5.69
N PRO A 94 20.66 -4.15 6.56
CA PRO A 94 22.02 -4.64 6.38
C PRO A 94 22.16 -5.75 5.33
N LEU A 95 21.09 -6.49 5.04
CA LEU A 95 21.08 -7.56 4.02
C LEU A 95 20.35 -7.12 2.74
N HIS A 96 20.48 -7.93 1.70
CA HIS A 96 19.73 -7.71 0.46
C HIS A 96 18.22 -7.85 0.71
N PRO A 97 17.35 -6.96 0.15
CA PRO A 97 15.90 -6.99 0.37
C PRO A 97 15.22 -8.34 0.15
N THR A 98 15.69 -9.12 -0.83
CA THR A 98 15.10 -10.43 -1.13
C THR A 98 15.25 -11.42 0.02
N GLN A 99 16.31 -11.34 0.84
CA GLN A 99 16.45 -12.23 2.02
C GLN A 99 15.35 -11.96 3.06
N TYR A 100 14.94 -10.71 3.23
CA TYR A 100 13.83 -10.36 4.12
C TYR A 100 12.49 -10.79 3.53
N ALA A 101 12.34 -10.68 2.20
CA ALA A 101 11.14 -11.12 1.50
C ALA A 101 10.96 -12.64 1.55
N ASP A 102 12.04 -13.41 1.38
CA ASP A 102 12.01 -14.88 1.50
C ASP A 102 11.60 -15.30 2.91
N LEU A 103 12.14 -14.62 3.93
CA LEU A 103 11.76 -14.84 5.33
C LEU A 103 10.29 -14.53 5.57
N LEU A 104 9.79 -13.41 5.04
CA LEU A 104 8.37 -13.06 5.09
C LEU A 104 7.54 -14.15 4.41
N GLY A 105 7.86 -14.53 3.17
CA GLY A 105 7.15 -15.56 2.41
C GLY A 105 7.05 -16.88 3.16
N LYS A 106 8.17 -17.34 3.74
CA LYS A 106 8.19 -18.52 4.61
C LYS A 106 7.23 -18.39 5.79
N LYS A 107 7.25 -17.25 6.49
CA LYS A 107 6.36 -17.00 7.63
C LYS A 107 4.89 -16.95 7.25
N LEU A 108 4.56 -16.37 6.10
CA LEU A 108 3.18 -16.31 5.58
C LEU A 108 2.66 -17.73 5.30
N LYS A 109 3.45 -18.56 4.62
CA LYS A 109 3.11 -19.95 4.28
C LYS A 109 2.95 -20.85 5.51
N GLU A 110 3.77 -20.64 6.54
CA GLU A 110 3.72 -21.39 7.79
C GLU A 110 2.50 -21.06 8.68
N ASN A 111 1.93 -19.86 8.58
CA ASN A 111 1.04 -19.32 9.63
C ASN A 111 -0.34 -18.84 9.15
N ASN A 112 -0.77 -19.16 7.93
CA ASN A 112 -2.07 -18.73 7.35
C ASN A 112 -2.37 -17.23 7.56
N ILE A 113 -1.35 -16.38 7.41
CA ILE A 113 -1.43 -14.94 7.65
C ILE A 113 -2.01 -14.28 6.39
N LYS A 114 -3.06 -13.47 6.56
CA LYS A 114 -3.64 -12.67 5.48
C LYS A 114 -2.85 -11.37 5.32
N VAL A 115 -2.45 -11.00 4.11
CA VAL A 115 -1.74 -9.74 3.84
C VAL A 115 -2.63 -8.79 3.05
N TRP A 116 -2.63 -7.53 3.46
CA TRP A 116 -3.46 -6.48 2.90
C TRP A 116 -2.62 -5.28 2.49
N LEU A 117 -2.88 -4.72 1.31
CA LEU A 117 -2.34 -3.44 0.88
C LEU A 117 -3.42 -2.37 1.11
N ILE A 118 -3.07 -1.31 1.83
CA ILE A 118 -3.97 -0.19 2.16
C ILE A 118 -3.43 1.07 1.52
N ASN A 119 -4.20 1.65 0.59
CA ASN A 119 -3.92 2.98 0.08
C ASN A 119 -4.45 4.03 1.06
N THR A 120 -3.53 4.82 1.61
CA THR A 120 -3.76 5.95 2.53
C THR A 120 -3.52 7.31 1.86
N GLY A 121 -3.27 7.27 0.55
CA GLY A 121 -3.08 8.41 -0.34
C GLY A 121 -4.39 8.88 -0.96
N TRP A 122 -4.42 8.99 -2.28
CA TRP A 122 -5.48 9.64 -3.04
C TRP A 122 -6.40 8.66 -3.74
N SER A 123 -7.59 9.14 -4.09
CA SER A 123 -8.59 8.49 -4.94
C SER A 123 -9.32 9.57 -5.77
N GLY A 124 -9.96 9.17 -6.87
CA GLY A 124 -10.65 10.08 -7.79
C GLY A 124 -9.76 10.95 -8.67
N GLY A 125 -8.47 10.63 -8.75
CA GLY A 125 -7.49 11.37 -9.53
C GLY A 125 -6.13 11.46 -8.84
N THR A 126 -5.15 12.01 -9.57
CA THR A 126 -3.85 12.36 -9.00
C THR A 126 -3.98 13.49 -7.98
N TYR A 127 -2.96 13.70 -7.15
CA TYR A 127 -2.85 14.90 -6.31
C TYR A 127 -3.19 16.18 -7.10
N GLY A 128 -4.00 17.05 -6.49
CA GLY A 128 -4.50 18.28 -7.10
C GLY A 128 -5.82 18.14 -7.89
N LYS A 129 -6.21 16.91 -8.27
CA LYS A 129 -7.53 16.60 -8.84
C LYS A 129 -8.35 15.68 -7.94
N GLY A 130 -7.75 14.58 -7.50
CA GLY A 130 -8.35 13.65 -6.57
C GLY A 130 -8.31 14.13 -5.13
N GLU A 131 -8.98 13.41 -4.26
CA GLU A 131 -9.02 13.67 -2.83
C GLU A 131 -8.26 12.61 -2.06
N ARG A 132 -7.69 12.99 -0.91
CA ARG A 132 -7.09 12.02 0.01
C ARG A 132 -8.19 11.12 0.58
N ILE A 133 -7.96 9.81 0.59
CA ILE A 133 -8.89 8.83 1.16
C ILE A 133 -9.18 9.21 2.61
N LYS A 134 -10.47 9.37 2.93
CA LYS A 134 -10.91 9.80 4.26
C LYS A 134 -10.42 8.80 5.30
N LEU A 135 -9.81 9.29 6.38
CA LEU A 135 -9.32 8.47 7.48
C LEU A 135 -10.40 7.53 8.06
N ALA A 136 -11.66 7.99 8.09
CA ALA A 136 -12.79 7.18 8.51
C ALA A 136 -12.94 5.91 7.65
N PHE A 137 -12.78 6.01 6.32
CA PHE A 137 -12.84 4.85 5.43
C PHE A 137 -11.67 3.90 5.65
N THR A 138 -10.45 4.41 5.79
CA THR A 138 -9.28 3.58 6.14
C THR A 138 -9.49 2.81 7.43
N ARG A 139 -10.04 3.47 8.46
CA ARG A 139 -10.38 2.81 9.73
C ARG A 139 -11.46 1.75 9.54
N SER A 140 -12.54 2.04 8.81
CA SER A 140 -13.59 1.06 8.52
C SER A 140 -13.05 -0.18 7.81
N MET A 141 -12.17 -0.01 6.81
CA MET A 141 -11.56 -1.14 6.08
C MET A 141 -10.65 -1.98 6.98
N ILE A 142 -9.82 -1.36 7.83
CA ILE A 142 -8.99 -2.09 8.78
C ILE A 142 -9.85 -2.83 9.81
N SER A 143 -10.88 -2.18 10.36
CA SER A 143 -11.85 -2.82 11.27
C SER A 143 -12.54 -4.00 10.60
N ALA A 144 -12.98 -3.88 9.35
CA ALA A 144 -13.59 -4.97 8.59
C ALA A 144 -12.66 -6.18 8.44
N VAL A 145 -11.36 -5.96 8.22
CA VAL A 145 -10.36 -7.05 8.20
C VAL A 145 -10.23 -7.69 9.58
N LEU A 146 -10.08 -6.89 10.65
CA LEU A 146 -9.85 -7.38 12.00
C LEU A 146 -11.07 -8.12 12.57
N GLU A 147 -12.27 -7.74 12.13
CA GLU A 147 -13.56 -8.34 12.50
C GLU A 147 -13.97 -9.50 11.55
N ASN A 148 -13.10 -9.89 10.61
CA ASN A 148 -13.34 -10.93 9.60
C ASN A 148 -14.58 -10.70 8.72
N LYS A 149 -14.99 -9.44 8.51
CA LYS A 149 -16.17 -9.09 7.70
C LYS A 149 -16.01 -9.40 6.20
N PHE A 150 -14.79 -9.61 5.72
CA PHE A 150 -14.52 -10.00 4.33
C PHE A 150 -14.55 -11.52 4.05
N GLU A 151 -14.95 -12.36 5.01
CA GLU A 151 -14.98 -13.82 4.78
C GLU A 151 -16.05 -14.25 3.76
N ASN A 152 -17.14 -13.50 3.64
CA ASN A 152 -18.25 -13.78 2.73
C ASN A 152 -18.42 -12.70 1.64
N VAL A 153 -17.42 -11.86 1.44
CA VAL A 153 -17.45 -10.79 0.44
C VAL A 153 -16.72 -11.25 -0.82
N ASP A 154 -17.32 -10.98 -1.97
CA ASP A 154 -16.70 -11.26 -3.26
C ASP A 154 -15.54 -10.30 -3.54
N PHE A 155 -14.54 -10.80 -4.27
CA PHE A 155 -13.38 -10.03 -4.67
C PHE A 155 -13.27 -9.96 -6.19
N VAL A 156 -12.97 -8.78 -6.70
CA VAL A 156 -12.67 -8.52 -8.11
C VAL A 156 -11.19 -8.17 -8.23
N ARG A 157 -10.53 -8.65 -9.28
CA ARG A 157 -9.13 -8.29 -9.55
C ARG A 157 -9.06 -7.01 -10.36
N ASP A 158 -8.20 -6.09 -9.96
CA ASP A 158 -7.88 -4.94 -10.82
C ASP A 158 -7.10 -5.40 -12.06
N ALA A 159 -7.26 -4.69 -13.18
CA ALA A 159 -6.75 -5.12 -14.48
C ALA A 159 -5.23 -4.96 -14.65
N VAL A 160 -4.59 -4.09 -13.85
CA VAL A 160 -3.20 -3.67 -14.06
C VAL A 160 -2.27 -4.34 -13.06
N PHE A 161 -2.66 -4.44 -11.80
CA PHE A 161 -1.86 -5.04 -10.72
C PHE A 161 -2.38 -6.42 -10.31
N GLY A 162 -3.57 -6.82 -10.73
CA GLY A 162 -4.17 -8.11 -10.36
C GLY A 162 -4.51 -8.23 -8.88
N LEU A 163 -4.59 -7.11 -8.15
CA LEU A 163 -4.89 -7.02 -6.74
C LEU A 163 -6.36 -7.37 -6.49
N GLN A 164 -6.62 -8.16 -5.45
CA GLN A 164 -7.99 -8.54 -5.09
C GLN A 164 -8.66 -7.43 -4.28
N MET A 165 -9.61 -6.73 -4.89
CA MET A 165 -10.41 -5.68 -4.28
C MET A 165 -11.75 -6.25 -3.80
N PRO A 166 -12.19 -5.99 -2.55
CA PRO A 166 -13.53 -6.37 -2.13
C PRO A 166 -14.58 -5.54 -2.88
N VAL A 167 -15.72 -6.15 -3.23
CA VAL A 167 -16.81 -5.43 -3.93
C VAL A 167 -17.61 -4.52 -3.00
N GLU A 168 -17.57 -4.75 -1.70
CA GLU A 168 -18.25 -3.96 -0.68
C GLU A 168 -17.48 -3.97 0.64
N CYS A 169 -17.67 -2.92 1.44
CA CYS A 169 -17.15 -2.81 2.80
C CYS A 169 -18.10 -1.90 3.60
N GLU A 170 -18.60 -2.40 4.73
CA GLU A 170 -19.48 -1.62 5.60
C GLU A 170 -18.83 -0.28 6.01
N GLY A 171 -19.59 0.82 5.91
CA GLY A 171 -19.10 2.16 6.24
C GLY A 171 -18.16 2.78 5.20
N VAL A 172 -18.04 2.18 4.01
CA VAL A 172 -17.26 2.71 2.87
C VAL A 172 -18.13 2.66 1.60
N PRO A 173 -18.27 3.75 0.83
CA PRO A 173 -18.99 3.72 -0.43
C PRO A 173 -18.36 2.73 -1.42
N SER A 174 -19.13 1.77 -1.95
CA SER A 174 -18.57 0.72 -2.82
C SER A 174 -17.86 1.25 -4.07
N GLU A 175 -18.25 2.44 -4.55
CA GLU A 175 -17.61 3.12 -5.68
C GLU A 175 -16.11 3.36 -5.44
N ILE A 176 -15.70 3.71 -4.21
CA ILE A 176 -14.28 3.99 -3.92
C ILE A 176 -13.41 2.74 -3.93
N LEU A 177 -13.99 1.56 -3.67
CA LEU A 177 -13.25 0.30 -3.54
C LEU A 177 -12.61 -0.13 -4.88
N ASN A 178 -13.19 0.30 -6.00
CA ASN A 178 -12.57 0.22 -7.30
C ASN A 178 -12.14 1.63 -7.74
N PRO A 179 -10.83 1.94 -7.72
CA PRO A 179 -10.34 3.30 -7.96
C PRO A 179 -10.72 3.81 -9.35
N LYS A 180 -10.88 2.95 -10.36
CA LYS A 180 -11.33 3.36 -11.70
C LYS A 180 -12.69 4.04 -11.71
N ASN A 181 -13.60 3.64 -10.81
CA ASN A 181 -14.95 4.20 -10.73
C ASN A 181 -14.94 5.64 -10.20
N THR A 182 -13.89 6.02 -9.47
CA THR A 182 -13.80 7.35 -8.85
C THR A 182 -13.26 8.43 -9.79
N TRP A 183 -12.71 8.05 -10.93
CA TRP A 183 -12.15 8.98 -11.91
C TRP A 183 -13.23 9.42 -12.90
N ASP A 184 -13.36 10.72 -13.11
CA ASP A 184 -14.24 11.29 -14.14
C ASP A 184 -13.88 10.80 -15.55
N ASP A 185 -12.58 10.64 -15.81
CA ASP A 185 -12.02 10.11 -17.06
C ASP A 185 -11.34 8.76 -16.80
N GLN A 186 -12.03 7.69 -17.19
CA GLN A 186 -11.55 6.32 -17.04
C GLN A 186 -10.34 6.00 -17.93
N SER A 187 -10.17 6.67 -19.06
CA SER A 187 -8.99 6.51 -19.92
C SER A 187 -7.77 7.16 -19.27
N ALA A 188 -7.95 8.33 -18.64
CA ALA A 188 -6.89 8.96 -17.85
C ALA A 188 -6.46 8.09 -16.64
N TYR A 189 -7.41 7.38 -16.02
CA TYR A 189 -7.10 6.36 -15.00
C TYR A 189 -6.22 5.25 -15.60
N ASP A 190 -6.62 4.67 -16.74
CA ASP A 190 -5.91 3.56 -17.37
C ASP A 190 -4.47 3.96 -17.74
N GLU A 191 -4.28 5.14 -18.34
CA GLU A 191 -2.95 5.69 -18.65
C GLU A 191 -2.10 5.85 -17.38
N LYS A 192 -2.70 6.37 -16.30
CA LYS A 192 -1.96 6.56 -15.04
C LYS A 192 -1.62 5.25 -14.35
N ALA A 193 -2.52 4.27 -14.43
CA ALA A 193 -2.31 2.95 -13.89
C ALA A 193 -1.17 2.22 -14.60
N LEU A 194 -1.13 2.28 -15.93
CA LEU A 194 -0.03 1.74 -16.73
C LEU A 194 1.29 2.43 -16.42
N HIS A 195 1.29 3.76 -16.34
CA HIS A 195 2.48 4.51 -15.98
C HIS A 195 3.04 4.07 -14.61
N LEU A 196 2.18 3.92 -13.60
CA LEU A 196 2.60 3.45 -12.28
C LEU A 196 3.13 2.01 -12.35
N ALA A 197 2.46 1.12 -13.09
CA ALA A 197 2.91 -0.25 -13.29
C ALA A 197 4.31 -0.33 -13.93
N GLU A 198 4.58 0.50 -14.94
CA GLU A 198 5.91 0.61 -15.55
C GLU A 198 6.98 1.05 -14.53
N GLN A 199 6.66 2.00 -13.64
CA GLN A 199 7.57 2.41 -12.57
C GLN A 199 7.86 1.25 -11.59
N PHE A 200 6.85 0.46 -11.23
CA PHE A 200 7.03 -0.73 -10.41
C PHE A 200 7.97 -1.75 -11.08
N VAL A 201 7.73 -2.07 -12.34
CA VAL A 201 8.57 -2.99 -13.12
C VAL A 201 9.99 -2.46 -13.24
N GLN A 202 10.16 -1.18 -13.58
CA GLN A 202 11.48 -0.56 -13.71
C GLN A 202 12.26 -0.56 -12.40
N ASN A 203 11.61 -0.28 -11.27
CA ASN A 203 12.23 -0.41 -9.95
C ASN A 203 12.63 -1.86 -9.65
N PHE A 204 11.79 -2.83 -10.04
CA PHE A 204 11.98 -4.23 -9.70
C PHE A 204 13.14 -4.91 -10.43
N LYS A 205 13.56 -4.40 -11.61
CA LYS A 205 14.69 -4.94 -12.40
C LYS A 205 15.96 -5.22 -11.59
N SER A 206 16.26 -4.39 -10.60
CA SER A 206 17.44 -4.57 -9.74
C SER A 206 17.35 -5.78 -8.79
N PHE A 207 16.14 -6.28 -8.53
CA PHE A 207 15.87 -7.41 -7.65
C PHE A 207 15.57 -8.72 -8.41
N GLU A 208 15.21 -8.63 -9.70
CA GLU A 208 14.89 -9.79 -10.56
C GLU A 208 15.91 -10.95 -10.48
N PRO A 209 17.24 -10.72 -10.49
CA PRO A 209 18.21 -11.82 -10.43
C PRO A 209 18.17 -12.62 -9.11
N PHE A 210 17.51 -12.09 -8.08
CA PHE A 210 17.44 -12.65 -6.73
C PHE A 210 16.01 -13.03 -6.33
N ALA A 211 15.02 -12.84 -7.22
CA ALA A 211 13.63 -13.11 -6.97
C ALA A 211 13.21 -14.45 -7.59
N ASP A 212 12.40 -15.22 -6.88
CA ASP A 212 11.81 -16.45 -7.41
C ASP A 212 10.58 -16.16 -8.30
N GLU A 213 10.07 -17.20 -8.95
CA GLU A 213 8.91 -17.09 -9.85
C GLU A 213 7.64 -16.60 -9.12
N GLU A 214 7.47 -16.97 -7.84
CA GLU A 214 6.32 -16.55 -7.05
C GLU A 214 6.35 -15.04 -6.77
N ILE A 215 7.52 -14.50 -6.45
CA ILE A 215 7.74 -13.06 -6.31
C ILE A 215 7.50 -12.35 -7.65
N LEU A 216 8.08 -12.85 -8.74
CA LEU A 216 7.95 -12.22 -10.06
C LEU A 216 6.49 -12.18 -10.55
N ASN A 217 5.74 -13.25 -10.31
CA ASN A 217 4.30 -13.32 -10.62
C ASN A 217 3.44 -12.45 -9.68
N GLY A 218 4.02 -11.88 -8.62
CA GLY A 218 3.38 -10.93 -7.72
C GLY A 218 3.38 -9.48 -8.22
N GLY A 219 4.07 -9.19 -9.33
CA GLY A 219 4.14 -7.86 -9.91
C GLY A 219 2.94 -7.48 -10.79
N PRO A 220 2.96 -6.25 -11.35
CA PRO A 220 1.90 -5.79 -12.25
C PRO A 220 1.77 -6.68 -13.50
N ILE A 221 0.53 -6.89 -13.94
CA ILE A 221 0.15 -7.64 -15.12
C ILE A 221 0.22 -6.71 -16.34
N ILE A 222 1.43 -6.25 -16.70
CA ILE A 222 1.62 -5.53 -17.96
C ILE A 222 1.55 -6.56 -19.09
N GLN A 223 0.34 -6.91 -19.54
CA GLN A 223 0.23 -7.64 -20.79
C GLN A 223 0.71 -6.71 -21.92
N ASN A 224 1.51 -7.25 -22.85
CA ASN A 224 1.73 -6.70 -24.20
C ASN A 224 0.42 -6.61 -25.03
N LYS A 225 -0.75 -6.50 -24.39
CA LYS A 225 -2.10 -6.49 -24.93
C LYS A 225 -2.91 -5.36 -24.31
N ILE A 226 -2.44 -4.14 -24.50
CA ILE A 226 -3.37 -3.05 -24.76
C ILE A 226 -3.04 -2.63 -26.19
N LYS A 227 -3.75 -3.28 -27.12
CA LYS A 227 -3.78 -2.93 -28.54
C LYS A 227 -5.05 -2.16 -28.79
#